data_AF-A0A2G6AN39-F1
#
_entry.id   AF-A0A2G6AN39-F1
#
_cell.length_a   1.000
_cell.length_b   1.000
_cell.length_c   1.000
_cell.angle_alpha   90.00
_cell.angle_beta   90.00
_cell.angle_gamma   90.00
#
_symmetry.space_group_name_H-M   'P 1'
#
loop_
_entity.id
_entity.type
_entity.pdbx_description
1 polymer ?
#
loop_
_entity_poly.entity_id
_entity_poly.type
_entity_poly.pdbx_seq_one_letter_code
_entity_poly.pdbx_strand_id
1 'polypeptide(L)'
;MKETSFGNIHEKRGKKYVYEGALKLQTINNSYLISYAGTLDHIDEVFDLLHIQLTSGIDIYSAFNTIANSISYNDIDFLVGFIQNDTPKLVHFNGEEAVGKEFCHIGSGISRESWTYRNELLLERNKDIRISPTQSLTSTINILQIYSLKDNMMDIGVGGLVFGARINSEGIHWCKDITYYLYNQDLLNYQLITVIARDNNLHVLSSLNNKHLIFVNRENEISLEGILNSHSEFLHKSSTDYFVFASLFYPSIVLIQINGKLHNEYFRMYYCRDGIFTHYRFIITPELIGLILGESFPEDEIVVFQWEFALAVEYKSRKNVIVENGHQNLVEDFDDERFI
;
A
#
# COMPACT_ATOMS: atom_id res chain seq x y z
N MET A 1 -10.56 -18.39 11.15
CA MET A 1 -10.16 -18.25 9.73
C MET A 1 -9.03 -17.21 9.69
N LYS A 2 -7.95 -17.38 8.91
CA LYS A 2 -6.89 -16.35 8.85
C LYS A 2 -7.31 -15.31 7.82
N GLU A 3 -7.34 -14.04 8.18
CA GLU A 3 -7.66 -12.92 7.27
C GLU A 3 -6.40 -12.10 6.95
N THR A 4 -6.41 -11.42 5.80
CA THR A 4 -5.41 -10.38 5.44
C THR A 4 -5.54 -9.16 6.34
N SER A 5 -4.59 -8.24 6.28
CA SER A 5 -4.63 -6.93 6.94
C SER A 5 -5.88 -6.12 6.58
N PHE A 6 -6.43 -6.33 5.38
CA PHE A 6 -7.65 -5.68 4.88
C PHE A 6 -8.92 -6.55 5.02
N GLY A 7 -8.84 -7.69 5.72
CA GLY A 7 -10.01 -8.50 6.05
C GLY A 7 -10.44 -9.54 5.01
N ASN A 8 -9.80 -9.60 3.83
CA ASN A 8 -10.04 -10.72 2.91
C ASN A 8 -9.60 -12.04 3.54
N ILE A 9 -10.36 -13.09 3.31
CA ILE A 9 -10.11 -14.43 3.85
C ILE A 9 -8.89 -15.06 3.15
N HIS A 10 -7.92 -15.55 3.93
CA HIS A 10 -6.91 -16.48 3.43
C HIS A 10 -7.57 -17.84 3.23
N GLU A 11 -7.49 -18.38 2.02
CA GLU A 11 -8.14 -19.64 1.67
C GLU A 11 -7.19 -20.56 0.89
N LYS A 12 -7.34 -21.86 1.12
CA LYS A 12 -6.77 -22.89 0.26
C LYS A 12 -7.70 -23.10 -0.92
N ARG A 13 -7.27 -22.74 -2.13
CA ARG A 13 -8.04 -22.98 -3.36
C ARG A 13 -7.35 -24.05 -4.20
N GLY A 14 -7.95 -25.23 -4.21
CA GLY A 14 -7.36 -26.43 -4.81
C GLY A 14 -6.04 -26.81 -4.11
N LYS A 15 -4.94 -26.79 -4.87
CA LYS A 15 -3.58 -27.06 -4.35
C LYS A 15 -2.83 -25.81 -3.88
N LYS A 16 -3.36 -24.60 -4.11
CA LYS A 16 -2.68 -23.33 -3.83
C LYS A 16 -3.24 -22.66 -2.57
N TYR A 17 -2.37 -22.13 -1.73
CA TYR A 17 -2.76 -21.27 -0.60
C TYR A 17 -2.56 -19.82 -1.01
N VAL A 18 -3.61 -19.00 -0.92
CA VAL A 18 -3.52 -17.56 -1.11
C VAL A 18 -3.47 -16.92 0.27
N TYR A 19 -2.34 -16.32 0.60
CA TYR A 19 -2.16 -15.62 1.87
C TYR A 19 -1.23 -14.43 1.70
N GLU A 20 -1.47 -13.39 2.50
CA GLU A 20 -0.56 -12.27 2.66
C GLU A 20 0.64 -12.73 3.50
N GLY A 21 1.84 -12.77 2.90
CA GLY A 21 3.01 -13.28 3.61
C GLY A 21 4.38 -13.08 2.97
N ALA A 22 4.48 -12.37 1.84
CA ALA A 22 5.78 -12.09 1.22
C ALA A 22 5.77 -10.71 0.55
N LEU A 23 6.90 -9.99 0.68
CA LEU A 23 7.15 -8.79 -0.10
C LEU A 23 7.45 -9.19 -1.55
N LYS A 24 6.55 -8.89 -2.48
CA LYS A 24 6.76 -9.18 -3.92
C LYS A 24 7.50 -8.08 -4.67
N LEU A 25 7.97 -7.05 -3.97
CA LEU A 25 8.72 -5.95 -4.54
C LEU A 25 10.07 -5.87 -3.81
N GLN A 26 11.13 -6.26 -4.50
CA GLN A 26 12.49 -6.37 -3.97
C GLN A 26 13.39 -5.32 -4.63
N THR A 27 14.52 -5.04 -4.00
CA THR A 27 15.55 -4.15 -4.54
C THR A 27 16.86 -4.90 -4.69
N ILE A 28 17.70 -4.45 -5.64
CA ILE A 28 19.11 -4.85 -5.73
C ILE A 28 19.96 -3.58 -5.88
N ASN A 29 20.86 -3.35 -4.92
CA ASN A 29 21.79 -2.22 -4.82
C ASN A 29 21.13 -0.84 -5.05
N ASN A 30 19.88 -0.67 -4.61
CA ASN A 30 19.07 0.54 -4.84
C ASN A 30 18.99 0.99 -6.32
N SER A 31 19.29 0.08 -7.26
CA SER A 31 19.45 0.35 -8.70
C SER A 31 18.45 -0.43 -9.55
N TYR A 32 18.00 -1.57 -9.03
CA TYR A 32 17.01 -2.42 -9.68
C TYR A 32 15.82 -2.61 -8.76
N LEU A 33 14.63 -2.33 -9.27
CA LEU A 33 13.35 -2.60 -8.62
C LEU A 33 12.75 -3.85 -9.27
N ILE A 34 12.56 -4.91 -8.49
CA ILE A 34 12.23 -6.24 -9.00
C ILE A 34 10.92 -6.71 -8.41
N SER A 35 9.99 -7.12 -9.28
CA SER A 35 8.76 -7.80 -8.90
C SER A 35 8.66 -9.16 -9.59
N TYR A 36 7.91 -10.09 -9.00
CA TYR A 36 7.81 -11.46 -9.52
C TYR A 36 6.45 -12.12 -9.27
N ALA A 37 6.16 -13.13 -10.09
CA ALA A 37 5.02 -14.02 -9.95
C ALA A 37 5.43 -15.43 -10.38
N GLY A 38 4.87 -16.47 -9.73
CA GLY A 38 5.21 -17.85 -10.06
C GLY A 38 5.38 -18.76 -8.84
N THR A 39 6.10 -19.86 -9.04
CA THR A 39 6.51 -20.78 -7.98
C THR A 39 7.67 -20.19 -7.17
N LEU A 40 7.50 -20.09 -5.84
CA LEU A 40 8.46 -19.38 -4.97
C LEU A 40 9.86 -19.99 -5.00
N ASP A 41 9.99 -21.33 -4.93
CA ASP A 41 11.30 -21.98 -4.93
C ASP A 41 12.10 -21.66 -6.21
N HIS A 42 11.42 -21.64 -7.36
CA HIS A 42 12.04 -21.28 -8.65
C HIS A 42 12.38 -19.79 -8.72
N ILE A 43 11.50 -18.93 -8.18
CA ILE A 43 11.76 -17.49 -8.06
C ILE A 43 12.98 -17.24 -7.18
N ASP A 44 13.13 -17.96 -6.07
CA ASP A 44 14.22 -17.79 -5.13
C ASP A 44 15.56 -18.09 -5.79
N GLU A 45 15.66 -19.23 -6.48
CA GLU A 45 16.87 -19.61 -7.22
C GLU A 45 17.23 -18.59 -8.31
N VAL A 46 16.24 -18.13 -9.10
CA VAL A 46 16.48 -17.14 -10.16
C VAL A 46 16.86 -15.78 -9.58
N PHE A 47 16.22 -15.36 -8.49
CA PHE A 47 16.53 -14.09 -7.83
C PHE A 47 17.96 -14.09 -7.28
N ASP A 48 18.41 -15.18 -6.66
CA ASP A 48 19.76 -15.29 -6.10
C ASP A 48 20.83 -15.23 -7.20
N LEU A 49 20.61 -15.93 -8.32
CA LEU A 49 21.50 -15.84 -9.49
C LEU A 49 21.51 -14.43 -10.07
N LEU A 50 20.33 -13.83 -10.23
CA LEU A 50 20.21 -12.46 -10.74
C LEU A 50 20.97 -11.48 -9.83
N HIS A 51 20.83 -11.62 -8.52
CA HIS A 51 21.55 -10.82 -7.54
C HIS A 51 23.07 -10.95 -7.70
N ILE A 52 23.61 -12.17 -7.81
CA ILE A 52 25.05 -12.39 -8.03
C ILE A 52 25.53 -11.73 -9.33
N GLN A 53 24.78 -11.88 -10.42
CA GLN A 53 25.17 -11.34 -11.73
C GLN A 53 25.16 -9.80 -11.73
N LEU A 54 24.08 -9.19 -11.24
CA LEU A 54 23.93 -7.73 -11.22
C LEU A 54 24.92 -7.06 -10.25
N THR A 55 25.17 -7.67 -9.09
CA THR A 55 26.18 -7.17 -8.14
C THR A 55 27.61 -7.29 -8.68
N SER A 56 27.85 -8.24 -9.60
CA SER A 56 29.12 -8.38 -10.32
C SER A 56 29.26 -7.42 -11.51
N GLY A 57 28.26 -6.54 -11.74
CA GLY A 57 28.29 -5.53 -12.80
C GLY A 57 27.86 -6.04 -14.18
N ILE A 58 27.24 -7.22 -14.25
CA ILE A 58 26.67 -7.75 -15.50
C ILE A 58 25.35 -7.05 -15.78
N ASP A 59 25.11 -6.65 -17.03
CA ASP A 59 23.87 -5.97 -17.40
C ASP A 59 22.66 -6.93 -17.35
N ILE A 60 21.47 -6.36 -17.19
CA ILE A 60 20.23 -7.11 -16.95
C ILE A 60 19.90 -8.12 -18.06
N TYR A 61 20.17 -7.79 -19.32
CA TYR A 61 19.85 -8.66 -20.46
C TYR A 61 20.84 -9.82 -20.52
N SER A 62 22.13 -9.54 -20.33
CA SER A 62 23.17 -10.57 -20.23
C SER A 62 22.97 -11.50 -19.03
N ALA A 63 22.55 -10.95 -17.88
CA ALA A 63 22.24 -11.71 -16.67
C ALA A 63 21.08 -12.69 -16.93
N PHE A 64 19.95 -12.22 -17.46
CA PHE A 64 18.82 -13.09 -17.78
C PHE A 64 19.14 -14.11 -18.88
N ASN A 65 19.90 -13.73 -19.91
CA ASN A 65 20.33 -14.69 -20.93
C ASN A 65 21.21 -15.81 -20.32
N THR A 66 22.08 -15.48 -19.37
CA THR A 66 22.90 -16.49 -18.66
C THR A 66 22.01 -17.41 -17.83
N ILE A 67 21.03 -16.86 -17.11
CA ILE A 67 20.08 -17.62 -16.30
C ILE A 67 19.23 -18.57 -17.17
N ALA A 68 18.64 -18.07 -18.26
CA ALA A 68 17.81 -18.86 -19.18
C ALA A 68 18.58 -20.02 -19.84
N ASN A 69 19.88 -19.86 -20.07
CA ASN A 69 20.74 -20.93 -20.58
C ASN A 69 21.18 -21.93 -19.49
N SER A 70 21.03 -21.59 -18.22
CA SER A 70 21.47 -22.41 -17.08
C SER A 70 20.32 -23.20 -16.46
N ILE A 71 19.12 -22.60 -16.41
CA ILE A 71 17.94 -23.16 -15.76
C ILE A 71 16.72 -22.93 -16.67
N SER A 72 15.84 -23.92 -16.73
CA SER A 72 14.58 -23.82 -17.49
C SER A 72 13.39 -23.94 -16.56
N TYR A 73 12.74 -22.80 -16.31
CA TYR A 73 11.48 -22.69 -15.59
C TYR A 73 10.46 -21.97 -16.47
N ASN A 74 9.24 -22.51 -16.56
CA ASN A 74 8.16 -21.97 -17.38
C ASN A 74 6.99 -21.41 -16.54
N ASP A 75 7.19 -21.33 -15.24
CA ASP A 75 6.18 -20.95 -14.25
C ASP A 75 6.63 -19.75 -13.40
N ILE A 76 7.54 -18.94 -13.96
CA ILE A 76 8.09 -17.72 -13.35
C ILE A 76 7.96 -16.52 -14.29
N ASP A 77 7.69 -15.37 -13.69
CA ASP A 77 7.72 -14.08 -14.34
C ASP A 77 8.45 -13.09 -13.44
N PHE A 78 9.34 -12.29 -14.03
CA PHE A 78 10.03 -11.19 -13.37
C PHE A 78 9.78 -9.88 -14.12
N LEU A 79 9.50 -8.81 -13.38
CA LEU A 79 9.51 -7.44 -13.87
C LEU A 79 10.67 -6.70 -13.21
N VAL A 80 11.54 -6.10 -14.00
CA VAL A 80 12.71 -5.36 -13.52
C VAL A 80 12.69 -3.93 -14.06
N GLY A 81 12.51 -2.97 -13.15
CA GLY A 81 12.65 -1.55 -13.42
C GLY A 81 14.03 -1.04 -13.03
N PHE A 82 14.69 -0.30 -13.92
CA PHE A 82 16.02 0.27 -13.69
C PHE A 82 16.24 1.55 -14.52
N ILE A 83 17.30 2.29 -14.22
CA ILE A 83 17.72 3.47 -15.00
C ILE A 83 18.96 3.10 -15.81
N GLN A 84 18.94 3.39 -17.11
CA GLN A 84 20.09 3.23 -17.99
C GLN A 84 20.26 4.50 -18.81
N ASN A 85 21.42 5.15 -18.69
CA ASN A 85 21.73 6.43 -19.37
C ASN A 85 20.61 7.47 -19.14
N ASP A 86 20.26 7.71 -17.87
CA ASP A 86 19.18 8.61 -17.43
C ASP A 86 17.78 8.30 -17.99
N THR A 87 17.59 7.12 -18.60
CA THR A 87 16.32 6.70 -19.15
C THR A 87 15.75 5.54 -18.34
N PRO A 88 14.49 5.60 -17.87
CA PRO A 88 13.84 4.47 -17.23
C PRO A 88 13.60 3.34 -18.22
N LYS A 89 13.89 2.12 -17.77
CA LYS A 89 13.69 0.88 -18.52
C LYS A 89 12.89 -0.09 -17.66
N LEU A 90 11.99 -0.81 -18.31
CA LEU A 90 11.26 -1.93 -17.73
C LEU A 90 11.52 -3.17 -18.58
N VAL A 91 11.92 -4.25 -17.95
CA VAL A 91 12.17 -5.55 -18.57
C VAL A 91 11.24 -6.58 -17.97
N HIS A 92 10.63 -7.39 -18.82
CA HIS A 92 9.89 -8.60 -18.43
C HIS A 92 10.71 -9.82 -18.82
N PHE A 93 10.95 -10.71 -17.85
CA PHE A 93 11.55 -12.02 -18.06
C PHE A 93 10.53 -13.11 -17.73
N ASN A 94 10.28 -14.02 -18.66
CA ASN A 94 9.26 -15.08 -18.56
C ASN A 94 9.85 -16.48 -18.31
N GLY A 95 11.11 -16.55 -17.87
CA GLY A 95 11.85 -17.80 -17.72
C GLY A 95 12.68 -18.22 -18.94
N GLU A 96 12.41 -17.63 -20.12
CA GLU A 96 13.13 -17.93 -21.36
C GLU A 96 13.82 -16.71 -21.95
N GLU A 97 13.11 -15.58 -22.06
CA GLU A 97 13.62 -14.37 -22.69
C GLU A 97 13.33 -13.11 -21.86
N ALA A 98 14.21 -12.12 -21.98
CA ALA A 98 14.08 -10.81 -21.36
C ALA A 98 13.72 -9.75 -22.42
N VAL A 99 12.52 -9.19 -22.32
CA VAL A 99 11.96 -8.26 -23.31
C VAL A 99 11.68 -6.90 -22.67
N GLY A 100 12.10 -5.83 -23.35
CA GLY A 100 11.77 -4.46 -22.93
C GLY A 100 10.27 -4.17 -23.06
N LYS A 101 9.69 -3.50 -22.06
CA LYS A 101 8.28 -3.12 -22.00
C LYS A 101 8.14 -1.65 -21.59
N GLU A 102 7.04 -1.02 -21.98
CA GLU A 102 6.62 0.28 -21.40
C GLU A 102 5.68 0.06 -20.20
N PHE A 103 4.91 -1.03 -20.26
CA PHE A 103 3.94 -1.44 -19.27
C PHE A 103 3.79 -2.96 -19.32
N CYS A 104 3.62 -3.59 -18.16
CA CYS A 104 3.45 -5.02 -18.09
C CYS A 104 2.74 -5.42 -16.79
N HIS A 105 1.88 -6.43 -16.89
CA HIS A 105 1.31 -7.14 -15.74
C HIS A 105 1.80 -8.57 -15.75
N ILE A 106 2.05 -9.11 -14.56
CA ILE A 106 2.41 -10.51 -14.33
C ILE A 106 1.49 -11.12 -13.26
N GLY A 107 1.36 -12.45 -13.27
CA GLY A 107 0.57 -13.19 -12.28
C GLY A 107 -0.93 -13.33 -12.60
N SER A 108 -1.68 -13.88 -11.65
CA SER A 108 -3.06 -14.35 -11.89
C SER A 108 -4.09 -13.24 -12.12
N GLY A 109 -3.80 -12.02 -11.69
CA GLY A 109 -4.70 -10.86 -11.87
C GLY A 109 -4.99 -10.51 -13.33
N ILE A 110 -4.09 -10.88 -14.25
CA ILE A 110 -4.24 -10.63 -15.70
C ILE A 110 -5.51 -11.26 -16.26
N SER A 111 -5.90 -12.41 -15.71
CA SER A 111 -7.11 -13.14 -16.13
C SER A 111 -8.41 -12.37 -15.91
N ARG A 112 -8.38 -11.28 -15.13
CA ARG A 112 -9.53 -10.42 -14.88
C ARG A 112 -9.45 -9.18 -15.77
N GLU A 113 -10.26 -9.14 -16.82
CA GLU A 113 -10.28 -8.02 -17.77
C GLU A 113 -10.54 -6.66 -17.10
N SER A 114 -11.46 -6.60 -16.13
CA SER A 114 -11.76 -5.37 -15.37
C SER A 114 -10.53 -4.83 -14.62
N TRP A 115 -9.69 -5.72 -14.10
CA TRP A 115 -8.45 -5.36 -13.42
C TRP A 115 -7.42 -4.80 -14.41
N THR A 116 -7.17 -5.52 -15.50
CA THR A 116 -6.21 -5.11 -16.53
C THR A 116 -6.58 -3.77 -17.14
N TYR A 117 -7.83 -3.60 -17.55
CA TYR A 117 -8.35 -2.35 -18.12
C TYR A 117 -8.16 -1.14 -17.19
N ARG A 118 -8.46 -1.30 -15.89
CA ARG A 118 -8.31 -0.21 -14.91
C ARG A 118 -6.85 0.19 -14.70
N ASN A 119 -5.93 -0.77 -14.68
CA ASN A 119 -4.51 -0.46 -14.58
C ASN A 119 -4.01 0.34 -15.80
N GLU A 120 -4.50 0.03 -17.00
CA GLU A 120 -4.18 0.80 -18.21
C GLU A 120 -4.72 2.23 -18.13
N LEU A 121 -5.97 2.41 -17.64
CA LEU A 121 -6.53 3.75 -17.40
C LEU A 121 -5.71 4.56 -16.37
N LEU A 122 -5.23 3.91 -15.32
CA LEU A 122 -4.36 4.54 -14.31
C LEU A 122 -3.02 4.97 -14.92
N LEU A 123 -2.45 4.16 -15.81
CA LEU A 123 -1.24 4.51 -16.54
C LEU A 123 -1.42 5.77 -17.39
N GLU A 124 -2.54 5.88 -18.11
CA GLU A 124 -2.84 7.08 -18.90
C GLU A 124 -2.99 8.32 -18.02
N ARG A 125 -3.63 8.20 -16.85
CA ARG A 125 -3.69 9.29 -15.85
C ARG A 125 -2.30 9.68 -15.33
N ASN A 126 -1.40 8.72 -15.18
CA ASN A 126 -0.03 8.97 -14.70
C ASN A 126 0.83 9.75 -15.71
N LYS A 127 0.38 9.91 -16.97
CA LYS A 127 1.02 10.79 -17.96
C LYS A 127 0.67 12.27 -17.76
N ASP A 128 -0.28 12.60 -16.89
CA ASP A 128 -0.63 13.99 -16.58
C ASP A 128 0.48 14.68 -15.80
N ILE A 129 1.19 15.59 -16.47
CA ILE A 129 2.33 16.34 -15.93
C ILE A 129 1.97 17.22 -14.72
N ARG A 130 0.68 17.45 -14.45
CA ARG A 130 0.22 18.24 -13.30
C ARG A 130 0.28 17.46 -11.99
N ILE A 131 0.33 16.12 -12.06
CA ILE A 131 0.39 15.23 -10.91
C ILE A 131 1.86 14.89 -10.67
N SER A 132 2.36 15.14 -9.46
CA SER A 132 3.75 14.74 -9.15
C SER A 132 3.91 13.21 -9.18
N PRO A 133 5.10 12.68 -9.47
CA PRO A 133 5.33 11.23 -9.48
C PRO A 133 4.93 10.53 -8.17
N THR A 134 5.12 11.19 -7.03
CA THR A 134 4.69 10.68 -5.72
C THR A 134 3.17 10.62 -5.60
N GLN A 135 2.46 11.67 -6.03
CA GLN A 135 0.99 11.68 -6.03
C GLN A 135 0.43 10.62 -6.97
N SER A 136 1.03 10.45 -8.15
CA SER A 136 0.67 9.44 -9.14
C SER A 136 0.80 8.02 -8.59
N LEU A 137 1.96 7.68 -8.00
CA LEU A 137 2.19 6.38 -7.36
C LEU A 137 1.19 6.14 -6.21
N THR A 138 1.05 7.13 -5.33
CA THR A 138 0.15 7.05 -4.16
C THR A 138 -1.29 6.84 -4.60
N SER A 139 -1.77 7.59 -5.60
CA SER A 139 -3.13 7.45 -6.13
C SER A 139 -3.34 6.08 -6.77
N THR A 140 -2.38 5.61 -7.56
CA THR A 140 -2.42 4.30 -8.21
C THR A 140 -2.56 3.18 -7.18
N ILE A 141 -1.72 3.18 -6.14
CA ILE A 141 -1.75 2.18 -5.06
C ILE A 141 -3.11 2.17 -4.37
N ASN A 142 -3.63 3.35 -3.99
CA ASN A 142 -4.89 3.44 -3.27
C ASN A 142 -6.09 2.99 -4.10
N ILE A 143 -6.13 3.39 -5.37
CA ILE A 143 -7.19 2.97 -6.28
C ILE A 143 -7.15 1.45 -6.48
N LEU A 144 -5.97 0.87 -6.72
CA LEU A 144 -5.80 -0.57 -6.89
C LEU A 144 -6.12 -1.36 -5.62
N GLN A 145 -5.73 -0.86 -4.44
CA GLN A 145 -6.07 -1.47 -3.16
C GLN A 145 -7.59 -1.58 -3.03
N ILE A 146 -8.32 -0.50 -3.23
CA ILE A 146 -9.79 -0.50 -3.06
C ILE A 146 -10.49 -1.33 -4.14
N TYR A 147 -10.04 -1.26 -5.40
CA TYR A 147 -10.59 -2.14 -6.44
C TYR A 147 -10.32 -3.61 -6.16
N SER A 148 -9.15 -3.98 -5.60
CA SER A 148 -8.86 -5.36 -5.26
C SER A 148 -9.85 -5.93 -4.23
N LEU A 149 -10.29 -5.08 -3.29
CA LEU A 149 -11.29 -5.43 -2.29
C LEU A 149 -12.68 -5.57 -2.92
N LYS A 150 -13.08 -4.59 -3.73
CA LYS A 150 -14.43 -4.55 -4.33
C LYS A 150 -14.66 -5.64 -5.38
N ASP A 151 -13.66 -5.90 -6.20
CA ASP A 151 -13.73 -6.94 -7.23
C ASP A 151 -13.50 -8.36 -6.64
N ASN A 152 -13.31 -8.48 -5.32
CA ASN A 152 -12.94 -9.72 -4.65
C ASN A 152 -11.75 -10.41 -5.33
N MET A 153 -10.72 -9.65 -5.70
CA MET A 153 -9.56 -10.15 -6.45
C MET A 153 -8.83 -11.29 -5.71
N MET A 154 -9.01 -11.39 -4.39
CA MET A 154 -8.51 -12.49 -3.59
C MET A 154 -9.01 -13.85 -4.12
N ASP A 155 -10.20 -13.88 -4.74
CA ASP A 155 -10.79 -15.08 -5.33
C ASP A 155 -9.93 -15.72 -6.42
N ILE A 156 -9.12 -14.90 -7.10
CA ILE A 156 -8.19 -15.33 -8.15
C ILE A 156 -6.72 -15.24 -7.71
N GLY A 157 -6.47 -15.12 -6.41
CA GLY A 157 -5.12 -15.13 -5.84
C GLY A 157 -4.41 -13.78 -5.79
N VAL A 158 -5.13 -12.67 -5.94
CA VAL A 158 -4.59 -11.31 -5.85
C VAL A 158 -5.22 -10.58 -4.67
N GLY A 159 -4.46 -10.32 -3.61
CA GLY A 159 -4.99 -9.62 -2.45
C GLY A 159 -3.92 -9.36 -1.39
N GLY A 160 -4.38 -9.01 -0.19
CA GLY A 160 -3.52 -8.48 0.86
C GLY A 160 -3.32 -6.97 0.68
N LEU A 161 -2.09 -6.52 0.86
CA LEU A 161 -1.69 -5.13 0.65
C LEU A 161 -1.12 -4.91 -0.75
N VAL A 162 -1.63 -3.89 -1.43
CA VAL A 162 -1.02 -3.28 -2.62
C VAL A 162 -0.03 -2.22 -2.15
N PHE A 163 1.20 -2.31 -2.63
CA PHE A 163 2.25 -1.34 -2.36
C PHE A 163 3.14 -1.17 -3.59
N GLY A 164 3.95 -0.11 -3.61
CA GLY A 164 4.78 0.19 -4.76
C GLY A 164 5.95 1.11 -4.46
N ALA A 165 6.84 1.23 -5.44
CA ALA A 165 7.96 2.15 -5.45
C ALA A 165 8.14 2.71 -6.86
N ARG A 166 8.83 3.83 -6.98
CA ARG A 166 9.30 4.40 -8.24
C ARG A 166 10.81 4.41 -8.29
N ILE A 167 11.38 4.48 -9.48
CA ILE A 167 12.82 4.63 -9.66
C ILE A 167 13.11 5.85 -10.54
N ASN A 168 14.14 6.61 -10.18
CA ASN A 168 14.70 7.69 -10.98
C ASN A 168 16.24 7.65 -10.88
N SER A 169 16.93 8.64 -11.49
CA SER A 169 18.39 8.73 -11.45
C SER A 169 18.99 8.87 -10.04
N GLU A 170 18.19 9.19 -9.02
CA GLU A 170 18.61 9.26 -7.61
C GLU A 170 18.40 7.93 -6.87
N GLY A 171 17.84 6.91 -7.53
CA GLY A 171 17.59 5.59 -6.97
C GLY A 171 16.10 5.27 -6.79
N ILE A 172 15.82 4.34 -5.88
CA ILE A 172 14.46 3.84 -5.61
C ILE A 172 13.80 4.66 -4.51
N HIS A 173 12.55 5.04 -4.73
CA HIS A 173 11.72 5.81 -3.82
C HIS A 173 10.46 5.00 -3.53
N TRP A 174 10.36 4.46 -2.32
CA TRP A 174 9.15 3.78 -1.85
C TRP A 174 7.96 4.73 -1.77
N CYS A 175 6.76 4.17 -1.88
CA CYS A 175 5.55 4.94 -1.59
C CYS A 175 5.62 5.51 -0.17
N LYS A 176 5.07 6.70 -0.02
CA LYS A 176 4.92 7.39 1.26
C LYS A 176 3.98 6.62 2.19
N ASP A 177 4.06 6.96 3.47
CA ASP A 177 3.28 6.30 4.50
C ASP A 177 1.79 6.62 4.34
N ILE A 178 0.95 5.59 4.45
CA ILE A 178 -0.50 5.70 4.24
C ILE A 178 -1.24 5.08 5.42
N THR A 179 -2.25 5.78 5.93
CA THR A 179 -3.29 5.18 6.79
C THR A 179 -4.62 5.15 6.05
N TYR A 180 -5.21 3.96 5.95
CA TYR A 180 -6.55 3.73 5.43
C TYR A 180 -7.56 3.80 6.56
N TYR A 181 -8.61 4.60 6.37
CA TYR A 181 -9.85 4.59 7.12
C TYR A 181 -10.91 3.91 6.25
N LEU A 182 -11.08 2.61 6.49
CA LEU A 182 -12.05 1.80 5.77
C LEU A 182 -13.36 1.76 6.53
N TYR A 183 -14.44 2.10 5.87
CA TYR A 183 -15.77 2.10 6.46
C TYR A 183 -16.77 1.44 5.51
N ASN A 184 -17.92 1.03 6.05
CA ASN A 184 -19.01 0.48 5.25
C ASN A 184 -19.95 1.61 4.82
N GLN A 185 -21.23 1.54 5.22
CA GLN A 185 -22.22 2.58 4.95
C GLN A 185 -22.12 3.76 5.94
N ASP A 186 -21.66 3.49 7.16
CA ASP A 186 -21.53 4.46 8.23
C ASP A 186 -20.06 4.65 8.60
N LEU A 187 -19.66 5.91 8.77
CA LEU A 187 -18.33 6.32 9.21
C LEU A 187 -18.02 5.85 10.63
N LEU A 188 -19.02 5.55 11.46
CA LEU A 188 -18.80 5.11 12.85
C LEU A 188 -18.17 3.72 12.95
N ASN A 189 -18.43 2.85 11.98
CA ASN A 189 -17.92 1.48 11.95
C ASN A 189 -16.75 1.38 10.98
N TYR A 190 -15.57 1.77 11.46
CA TYR A 190 -14.36 1.85 10.66
C TYR A 190 -13.26 0.91 11.12
N GLN A 191 -12.31 0.69 10.23
CA GLN A 191 -11.06 -0.02 10.47
C GLN A 191 -9.91 0.84 9.99
N LEU A 192 -8.83 0.88 10.76
CA LEU A 192 -7.58 1.51 10.36
C LEU A 192 -6.58 0.46 9.89
N ILE A 193 -6.01 0.69 8.72
CA ILE A 193 -4.81 -0.02 8.28
C ILE A 193 -3.72 1.01 8.03
N THR A 194 -2.63 0.94 8.79
CA THR A 194 -1.47 1.82 8.64
C THR A 194 -0.35 1.06 7.97
N VAL A 195 0.20 1.65 6.91
CA VAL A 195 1.24 1.09 6.06
C VAL A 195 2.40 2.08 6.00
N ILE A 196 3.59 1.65 6.42
CA ILE A 196 4.80 2.48 6.37
C ILE A 196 5.96 1.70 5.73
N ALA A 197 6.82 2.42 5.02
CA ALA A 197 8.06 1.85 4.47
C ALA A 197 9.27 2.41 5.21
N ARG A 198 10.10 1.53 5.78
CA ARG A 198 11.32 1.90 6.52
C ARG A 198 12.43 0.91 6.24
N ASP A 199 13.63 1.42 5.97
CA ASP A 199 14.82 0.61 5.68
C ASP A 199 14.53 -0.46 4.60
N ASN A 200 13.83 -0.08 3.52
CA ASN A 200 13.36 -0.98 2.46
C ASN A 200 12.39 -2.11 2.90
N ASN A 201 11.94 -2.13 4.15
CA ASN A 201 10.91 -3.04 4.66
C ASN A 201 9.54 -2.37 4.65
N LEU A 202 8.50 -3.19 4.54
CA LEU A 202 7.12 -2.75 4.60
C LEU A 202 6.49 -3.20 5.91
N HIS A 203 5.91 -2.26 6.65
CA HIS A 203 5.24 -2.51 7.91
C HIS A 203 3.75 -2.23 7.78
N VAL A 204 2.94 -3.10 8.35
CA VAL A 204 1.48 -2.99 8.32
C VAL A 204 0.92 -3.22 9.70
N LEU A 205 0.08 -2.31 10.17
CA LEU A 205 -0.73 -2.46 11.37
C LEU A 205 -2.21 -2.38 10.98
N SER A 206 -2.97 -3.43 11.30
CA SER A 206 -4.41 -3.47 11.06
C SER A 206 -5.19 -3.49 12.36
N SER A 207 -6.08 -2.52 12.57
CA SER A 207 -7.00 -2.49 13.71
C SER A 207 -8.15 -3.49 13.57
N LEU A 208 -8.36 -4.07 12.37
CA LEU A 208 -9.39 -5.07 12.14
C LEU A 208 -9.09 -6.36 12.91
N ASN A 209 -7.87 -6.85 12.79
CA ASN A 209 -7.45 -8.14 13.33
C ASN A 209 -6.27 -8.01 14.31
N ASN A 210 -5.89 -6.77 14.66
CA ASN A 210 -4.78 -6.44 15.56
C ASN A 210 -3.44 -7.08 15.14
N LYS A 211 -3.23 -7.23 13.82
CA LYS A 211 -1.98 -7.79 13.29
C LYS A 211 -1.00 -6.68 12.99
N HIS A 212 0.24 -6.91 13.41
CA HIS A 212 1.42 -6.22 12.92
C HIS A 212 2.17 -7.18 12.00
N LEU A 213 2.27 -6.85 10.71
CA LEU A 213 3.05 -7.59 9.73
C LEU A 213 4.28 -6.77 9.33
N ILE A 214 5.39 -7.46 9.15
CA ILE A 214 6.60 -6.92 8.53
C ILE A 214 6.90 -7.78 7.31
N PHE A 215 7.01 -7.13 6.16
CA PHE A 215 7.52 -7.75 4.95
C PHE A 215 8.95 -7.26 4.73
N VAL A 216 9.88 -8.19 4.86
CA VAL A 216 11.31 -7.91 4.81
C VAL A 216 11.82 -7.96 3.37
N ASN A 217 12.63 -6.99 3.01
CA ASN A 217 13.39 -7.01 1.75
C ASN A 217 14.62 -7.90 1.91
N ARG A 218 14.92 -8.71 0.89
CA ARG A 218 15.98 -9.72 0.92
C ARG A 218 17.36 -9.14 1.17
N GLU A 219 17.60 -7.87 0.82
CA GLU A 219 18.89 -7.20 1.09
C GLU A 219 19.13 -6.92 2.57
N ASN A 220 18.10 -7.01 3.41
CA ASN A 220 18.20 -6.67 4.83
C ASN A 220 18.49 -7.90 5.69
N GLU A 221 19.71 -7.98 6.24
CA GLU A 221 20.11 -9.00 7.23
C GLU A 221 19.75 -8.61 8.69
N ILE A 222 18.77 -7.73 8.90
CA ILE A 222 18.49 -7.13 10.21
C ILE A 222 17.58 -8.04 11.06
N SER A 223 17.83 -8.10 12.38
CA SER A 223 16.95 -8.81 13.31
C SER A 223 15.55 -8.19 13.36
N LEU A 224 14.52 -8.99 13.13
CA LEU A 224 13.10 -8.57 13.14
C LEU A 224 12.68 -7.85 14.43
N GLU A 225 13.22 -8.27 15.59
CA GLU A 225 12.83 -7.77 16.90
C GLU A 225 13.28 -6.31 17.14
N GLY A 226 14.46 -5.93 16.62
CA GLY A 226 14.95 -4.55 16.68
C GLY A 226 14.09 -3.58 15.85
N ILE A 227 13.67 -4.01 14.66
CA ILE A 227 12.84 -3.21 13.74
C ILE A 227 11.42 -3.02 14.30
N LEU A 228 10.83 -4.06 14.89
CA LEU A 228 9.51 -3.98 15.50
C LEU A 228 9.47 -2.89 16.57
N ASN A 229 10.49 -2.85 17.44
CA ASN A 229 10.54 -1.89 18.53
C ASN A 229 10.74 -0.46 18.03
N SER A 230 11.62 -0.24 17.03
CA SER A 230 11.90 1.11 16.51
C SER A 230 10.73 1.73 15.76
N HIS A 231 9.91 0.92 15.06
CA HIS A 231 8.86 1.43 14.17
C HIS A 231 7.44 1.28 14.72
N SER A 232 7.26 0.55 15.83
CA SER A 232 5.95 0.35 16.46
C SER A 232 5.23 1.67 16.78
N GLU A 233 5.95 2.68 17.27
CA GLU A 233 5.36 3.95 17.66
C GLU A 233 4.72 4.68 16.47
N PHE A 234 5.38 4.70 15.31
CA PHE A 234 4.84 5.32 14.09
C PHE A 234 3.56 4.63 13.62
N LEU A 235 3.55 3.30 13.66
CA LEU A 235 2.39 2.50 13.28
C LEU A 235 1.20 2.74 14.20
N HIS A 236 1.42 2.72 15.51
CA HIS A 236 0.36 2.93 16.50
C HIS A 236 -0.15 4.37 16.52
N LYS A 237 0.70 5.36 16.26
CA LYS A 237 0.25 6.75 16.13
C LYS A 237 -0.52 6.99 14.84
N SER A 238 -0.29 6.18 13.81
CA SER A 238 -0.80 6.42 12.45
C SER A 238 -0.44 7.82 11.92
N SER A 239 0.73 8.33 12.32
CA SER A 239 1.27 9.63 11.90
C SER A 239 1.93 9.49 10.52
N THR A 240 1.10 9.26 9.51
CA THR A 240 1.49 8.98 8.12
C THR A 240 1.49 10.24 7.26
N ASP A 241 2.04 10.16 6.05
CA ASP A 241 2.01 11.26 5.09
C ASP A 241 0.59 11.47 4.52
N TYR A 242 -0.14 10.37 4.32
CA TYR A 242 -1.44 10.33 3.68
C TYR A 242 -2.48 9.59 4.51
N PHE A 243 -3.70 10.13 4.51
CA PHE A 243 -4.87 9.51 5.12
C PHE A 243 -5.93 9.26 4.04
N VAL A 244 -6.41 8.02 3.93
CA VAL A 244 -7.29 7.57 2.84
C VAL A 244 -8.61 7.13 3.42
N PHE A 245 -9.67 7.88 3.18
CA PHE A 245 -11.03 7.51 3.52
C PHE A 245 -11.64 6.76 2.34
N ALA A 246 -11.97 5.48 2.54
CA ALA A 246 -12.55 4.67 1.48
C ALA A 246 -13.72 3.83 2.00
N SER A 247 -14.83 3.88 1.27
CA SER A 247 -15.96 2.99 1.54
C SER A 247 -15.79 1.66 0.83
N LEU A 248 -16.02 0.57 1.57
CA LEU A 248 -16.15 -0.77 0.99
C LEU A 248 -17.47 -0.94 0.23
N PHE A 249 -18.44 -0.04 0.45
CA PHE A 249 -19.75 -0.07 -0.19
C PHE A 249 -19.85 0.97 -1.33
N TYR A 250 -19.50 2.23 -1.08
CA TYR A 250 -19.61 3.32 -2.06
C TYR A 250 -18.34 3.51 -2.89
N PRO A 251 -18.41 3.89 -4.18
CA PRO A 251 -17.27 4.13 -5.05
C PRO A 251 -16.57 5.49 -4.79
N SER A 252 -16.28 5.80 -3.52
CA SER A 252 -15.60 7.05 -3.13
C SER A 252 -14.28 6.74 -2.42
N ILE A 253 -13.21 7.41 -2.86
CA ILE A 253 -11.90 7.44 -2.21
C ILE A 253 -11.49 8.90 -2.04
N VAL A 254 -11.39 9.34 -0.79
CA VAL A 254 -10.83 10.65 -0.45
C VAL A 254 -9.44 10.45 0.12
N LEU A 255 -8.44 11.01 -0.55
CA LEU A 255 -7.06 10.97 -0.12
C LEU A 255 -6.65 12.36 0.37
N ILE A 256 -6.22 12.43 1.61
CA ILE A 256 -5.80 13.66 2.26
C ILE A 256 -4.30 13.58 2.57
N GLN A 257 -3.54 14.54 2.06
CA GLN A 257 -2.16 14.73 2.48
C GLN A 257 -2.12 15.44 3.83
N ILE A 258 -1.66 14.74 4.86
CA ILE A 258 -1.62 15.25 6.24
C ILE A 258 -0.18 15.48 6.75
N ASN A 259 0.84 14.91 6.11
CA ASN A 259 2.26 15.07 6.50
C ASN A 259 2.50 14.83 8.02
N GLY A 260 1.90 13.78 8.58
CA GLY A 260 1.98 13.41 9.99
C GLY A 260 1.11 14.25 10.94
N LYS A 261 0.27 15.15 10.42
CA LYS A 261 -0.57 16.05 11.24
C LYS A 261 -1.95 15.42 11.49
N LEU A 262 -2.05 14.75 12.63
CA LEU A 262 -3.26 14.07 13.10
C LEU A 262 -4.39 15.01 13.54
N HIS A 263 -4.08 16.29 13.73
CA HIS A 263 -5.04 17.36 13.94
C HIS A 263 -4.90 18.36 12.79
N ASN A 264 -5.92 18.39 11.95
CA ASN A 264 -5.97 19.23 10.77
C ASN A 264 -7.39 19.77 10.55
N GLU A 265 -7.58 20.56 9.50
CA GLU A 265 -8.86 21.19 9.19
C GLU A 265 -9.97 20.19 8.79
N TYR A 266 -9.62 18.96 8.35
CA TYR A 266 -10.60 17.95 7.96
C TYR A 266 -10.97 17.01 9.09
N PHE A 267 -10.02 16.64 9.95
CA PHE A 267 -10.28 15.77 11.09
C PHE A 267 -9.28 15.99 12.24
N ARG A 268 -9.69 15.51 13.41
CA ARG A 268 -8.82 15.33 14.58
C ARG A 268 -8.85 13.87 15.00
N MET A 269 -7.69 13.23 15.03
CA MET A 269 -7.53 11.86 15.51
C MET A 269 -6.83 11.88 16.87
N TYR A 270 -7.44 11.18 17.82
CA TYR A 270 -6.87 10.91 19.13
C TYR A 270 -6.67 9.41 19.27
N TYR A 271 -5.66 9.00 20.02
CA TYR A 271 -5.42 7.59 20.26
C TYR A 271 -5.03 7.33 21.71
N CYS A 272 -5.35 6.13 22.19
CA CYS A 272 -4.86 5.60 23.46
C CYS A 272 -4.35 4.18 23.27
N ARG A 273 -3.32 3.82 24.02
CA ARG A 273 -2.78 2.46 24.01
C ARG A 273 -3.21 1.73 25.28
N ASP A 274 -3.76 0.53 25.10
CA ASP A 274 -4.07 -0.40 26.19
C ASP A 274 -3.33 -1.72 25.93
N GLY A 275 -2.13 -1.82 26.50
CA GLY A 275 -1.19 -2.90 26.22
C GLY A 275 -0.81 -2.95 24.73
N ILE A 276 -1.22 -4.02 24.05
CA ILE A 276 -0.96 -4.23 22.61
C ILE A 276 -2.02 -3.56 21.71
N PHE A 277 -3.14 -3.13 22.28
CA PHE A 277 -4.24 -2.53 21.51
C PHE A 277 -4.04 -1.02 21.39
N THR A 278 -4.52 -0.47 20.28
CA THR A 278 -4.61 0.98 20.09
C THR A 278 -6.04 1.33 19.73
N HIS A 279 -6.64 2.18 20.54
CA HIS A 279 -7.98 2.69 20.30
C HIS A 279 -7.87 4.06 19.68
N TYR A 280 -8.60 4.27 18.58
CA TYR A 280 -8.63 5.54 17.87
C TYR A 280 -10.00 6.20 18.07
N ARG A 281 -9.99 7.53 18.08
CA ARG A 281 -11.18 8.37 18.13
C ARG A 281 -11.01 9.50 17.13
N PHE A 282 -12.03 9.71 16.32
CA PHE A 282 -12.04 10.75 15.30
C PHE A 282 -13.10 11.79 15.62
N ILE A 283 -12.77 13.05 15.40
CA ILE A 283 -13.72 14.12 15.18
C ILE A 283 -13.55 14.52 13.72
N ILE A 284 -14.57 14.22 12.91
CA ILE A 284 -14.60 14.49 11.48
C ILE A 284 -15.40 15.77 11.27
N THR A 285 -14.88 16.68 10.44
CA THR A 285 -15.56 17.94 10.13
C THR A 285 -16.65 17.77 9.08
N PRO A 286 -17.67 18.66 9.04
CA PRO A 286 -18.68 18.67 7.99
C PRO A 286 -18.08 18.76 6.58
N GLU A 287 -16.96 19.48 6.42
CA GLU A 287 -16.24 19.62 5.16
C GLU A 287 -15.74 18.26 4.65
N LEU A 288 -15.10 17.48 5.52
CA LEU A 288 -14.66 16.13 5.16
C LEU A 288 -15.84 15.19 4.91
N ILE A 289 -16.92 15.29 5.69
CA ILE A 289 -18.15 14.53 5.42
C ILE A 289 -18.68 14.87 4.02
N GLY A 290 -18.69 16.15 3.64
CA GLY A 290 -19.08 16.61 2.31
C GLY A 290 -18.22 16.02 1.19
N LEU A 291 -16.91 15.96 1.38
CA LEU A 291 -15.98 15.31 0.42
C LEU A 291 -16.25 13.81 0.30
N ILE A 292 -16.38 13.13 1.44
CA ILE A 292 -16.60 11.69 1.51
C ILE A 292 -17.93 11.30 0.84
N LEU A 293 -19.01 12.01 1.18
CA LEU A 293 -20.35 11.72 0.69
C LEU A 293 -20.53 12.18 -0.76
N GLY A 294 -19.89 13.29 -1.15
CA GLY A 294 -19.94 13.84 -2.51
C GLY A 294 -21.36 14.14 -3.02
N GLU A 295 -21.47 14.77 -4.19
CA GLU A 295 -22.74 14.76 -4.91
C GLU A 295 -23.02 13.31 -5.36
N SER A 296 -24.24 12.82 -5.17
CA SER A 296 -24.67 11.49 -5.59
C SER A 296 -24.39 11.28 -7.09
N PHE A 297 -23.44 10.42 -7.43
CA PHE A 297 -23.15 10.01 -8.81
C PHE A 297 -23.74 8.62 -9.08
N PRO A 298 -24.18 8.34 -10.32
CA PRO A 298 -24.82 7.06 -10.67
C PRO A 298 -23.90 5.87 -10.40
N GLU A 299 -24.54 4.74 -10.07
CA GLU A 299 -24.00 3.56 -9.39
C GLU A 299 -22.91 2.78 -10.13
N ASP A 300 -22.47 3.22 -11.30
CA ASP A 300 -21.61 2.43 -12.17
C ASP A 300 -20.23 3.08 -12.37
N GLU A 301 -19.25 2.44 -11.73
CA GLU A 301 -17.84 2.30 -12.14
C GLU A 301 -16.80 3.38 -11.82
N ILE A 302 -17.16 4.62 -11.51
CA ILE A 302 -16.14 5.65 -11.24
C ILE A 302 -15.85 5.72 -9.75
N VAL A 303 -14.68 5.23 -9.34
CA VAL A 303 -14.06 5.67 -8.08
C VAL A 303 -13.88 7.18 -8.17
N VAL A 304 -14.70 7.92 -7.44
CA VAL A 304 -14.51 9.36 -7.23
C VAL A 304 -13.28 9.48 -6.36
N PHE A 305 -12.17 9.85 -6.99
CA PHE A 305 -10.89 10.06 -6.34
C PHE A 305 -10.72 11.56 -6.10
N GLN A 306 -10.76 11.97 -4.84
CA GLN A 306 -10.52 13.35 -4.43
C GLN A 306 -9.19 13.42 -3.70
N TRP A 307 -8.36 14.39 -4.09
CA TRP A 307 -7.06 14.64 -3.46
C TRP A 307 -7.11 15.99 -2.77
N GLU A 308 -6.90 15.99 -1.46
CA GLU A 308 -6.87 17.20 -0.64
C GLU A 308 -5.54 17.36 0.08
N PHE A 309 -5.21 18.60 0.42
CA PHE A 309 -4.09 18.93 1.28
C PHE A 309 -4.61 19.52 2.57
N ALA A 310 -4.23 18.95 3.72
CA ALA A 310 -4.72 19.40 5.01
C ALA A 310 -3.76 20.38 5.68
N LEU A 311 -4.29 21.50 6.13
CA LEU A 311 -3.60 22.42 7.01
C LEU A 311 -3.67 21.92 8.46
N ALA A 312 -2.50 21.90 9.12
CA ALA A 312 -2.42 21.58 10.54
C ALA A 312 -3.17 22.63 11.36
N VAL A 313 -3.87 22.17 12.40
CA VAL A 313 -4.53 23.05 13.37
C VAL A 313 -3.94 22.83 14.75
N GLU A 314 -4.15 23.80 15.64
CA GLU A 314 -3.71 23.69 17.02
C GLU A 314 -4.35 22.47 17.70
N TYR A 315 -3.54 21.78 18.51
CA TYR A 315 -4.02 20.70 19.36
C TYR A 315 -5.05 21.23 20.36
N LYS A 316 -6.13 20.49 20.52
CA LYS A 316 -7.12 20.67 21.57
C LYS A 316 -7.45 19.29 22.09
N SER A 317 -7.66 19.13 23.39
CA SER A 317 -8.16 17.86 23.92
C SER A 317 -9.52 17.52 23.30
N ARG A 318 -9.83 16.23 23.17
CA ARG A 318 -11.07 15.77 22.57
C ARG A 318 -12.28 16.32 23.33
N LYS A 319 -12.24 16.37 24.67
CA LYS A 319 -13.27 17.01 25.50
C LYS A 319 -13.48 18.47 25.14
N ASN A 320 -12.41 19.26 25.01
CA ASN A 320 -12.53 20.69 24.68
C ASN A 320 -13.22 20.87 23.33
N VAL A 321 -12.84 20.08 22.31
CA VAL A 321 -13.47 20.15 20.99
C VAL A 321 -14.96 19.77 21.07
N ILE A 322 -15.32 18.74 21.83
CA ILE A 322 -16.72 18.29 21.97
C ILE A 322 -17.58 19.32 22.70
N VAL A 323 -17.04 19.93 23.75
CA VAL A 323 -17.72 21.00 24.51
C VAL A 323 -17.90 22.26 23.65
N GLU A 324 -16.87 22.66 22.90
CA GLU A 324 -16.96 23.80 21.97
C GLU A 324 -18.04 23.60 20.90
N ASN A 325 -18.31 22.35 20.51
CA ASN A 325 -19.37 22.00 19.56
C ASN A 325 -20.74 21.73 20.23
N GLY A 326 -20.90 21.99 21.53
CA GLY A 326 -22.19 21.87 22.23
C GLY A 326 -22.60 20.43 22.58
N HIS A 327 -21.66 19.49 22.56
CA HIS A 327 -21.91 18.06 22.77
C HIS A 327 -21.42 17.57 24.14
N GLN A 328 -21.50 18.41 25.19
CA GLN A 328 -20.93 18.11 26.52
C GLN A 328 -21.41 16.81 27.17
N ASN A 329 -22.55 16.24 26.73
CA ASN A 329 -23.10 15.00 27.27
C ASN A 329 -22.49 13.73 26.64
N LEU A 330 -21.59 13.86 25.66
CA LEU A 330 -21.04 12.72 24.91
C LEU A 330 -19.72 12.16 25.47
N VAL A 331 -19.03 12.88 26.36
CA VAL A 331 -17.72 12.44 26.90
C VAL A 331 -17.65 12.71 28.39
N GLU A 332 -17.46 11.65 29.16
CA GLU A 332 -17.17 11.72 30.59
C GLU A 332 -15.71 12.12 30.83
N ASP A 333 -15.45 12.89 31.89
CA ASP A 333 -14.15 13.52 32.15
C ASP A 333 -12.97 12.54 32.19
N PHE A 334 -13.16 11.35 32.74
CA PHE A 334 -12.10 10.34 32.88
C PHE A 334 -11.79 9.59 31.58
N ASP A 335 -12.68 9.63 30.58
CA ASP A 335 -12.43 8.96 29.29
C ASP A 335 -11.40 9.73 28.48
N ASP A 336 -11.27 11.05 28.67
CA ASP A 336 -10.35 11.90 27.91
C ASP A 336 -8.90 11.83 28.40
N GLU A 337 -8.68 11.54 29.69
CA GLU A 337 -7.34 11.53 30.31
C GLU A 337 -6.37 10.50 29.70
N ARG A 338 -6.90 9.51 28.96
CA ARG A 338 -6.12 8.43 28.35
C ARG A 338 -5.80 8.67 26.89
N PHE A 339 -6.48 9.61 26.22
CA PHE A 339 -6.30 9.87 24.80
C PHE A 339 -5.35 11.05 24.59
N ILE A 340 -4.35 10.85 23.73
CA ILE A 340 -3.35 11.86 23.37
C ILE A 340 -3.76 12.52 22.07
#